data_AF-A0A359EBE3-F1
#
_entry.id   AF-A0A359EBE3-F1
#
_cell.length_a   1.000
_cell.length_b   1.000
_cell.length_c   1.000
_cell.angle_alpha   90.00
_cell.angle_beta   90.00
_cell.angle_gamma   90.00
#
_symmetry.space_group_name_H-M   'P 1'
#
loop_
_entity.id
_entity.type
_entity.pdbx_description
1 polymer ?
#
loop_
_entity_poly.entity_id
_entity_poly.type
_entity_poly.pdbx_seq_one_letter_code
_entity_poly.pdbx_strand_id
1 'polypeptide(L)'
;MNFKRLFYYLLINIIVSAATTLMVLNLWDRSQHAETSALEPVSLLPTAIASALPPTDTPTPQPTLALRPYEVSPGETLGEIALLFDTNVDQLLEINKLNDPDELSSGMILLVPVSSDSPDETGTGPGVAAPSESGNLPTSTPLPAPETSQIKIVTIIGVDDLGTEHLQIQSISPEALSLEGWQLKTSDGLAYNFPKITLFEYGAVDLYTRAGINSVVALYWGRSNPVFQSGSQAVIYDADGNVQAVYSIP
;
A
#
# COMPACT_ATOMS: atom_id res chain seq x y z
N MET A 1 60.36 -7.46 17.99
CA MET A 1 58.95 -7.09 18.25
C MET A 1 58.43 -8.00 19.37
N ASN A 2 57.98 -7.44 20.49
CA ASN A 2 57.70 -8.23 21.70
C ASN A 2 56.38 -9.01 21.52
N PHE A 3 56.47 -10.30 21.20
CA PHE A 3 55.33 -11.19 20.97
C PHE A 3 54.28 -11.14 22.09
N LYS A 4 54.73 -10.93 23.34
CA LYS A 4 53.86 -10.68 24.50
C LYS A 4 52.97 -9.44 24.32
N ARG A 5 53.52 -8.33 23.82
CA ARG A 5 52.75 -7.10 23.55
C ARG A 5 51.75 -7.32 22.41
N LEU A 6 52.15 -8.01 21.34
CA LEU A 6 51.25 -8.36 20.23
C LEU A 6 50.07 -9.22 20.71
N PHE A 7 50.35 -10.21 21.56
CA PHE A 7 49.33 -11.06 22.17
C PHE A 7 48.32 -10.25 23.01
N TYR A 8 48.80 -9.30 23.83
CA TYR A 8 47.91 -8.41 24.58
C TYR A 8 47.06 -7.50 23.68
N TYR A 9 47.63 -6.96 22.59
CA TYR A 9 46.85 -6.16 21.64
C TYR A 9 45.76 -6.99 20.95
N LEU A 10 46.06 -8.23 20.57
CA LEU A 10 45.09 -9.12 19.95
C LEU A 10 43.97 -9.52 20.93
N LEU A 11 44.33 -9.83 22.17
CA LEU A 11 43.37 -10.16 23.24
C LEU A 11 42.46 -8.98 23.59
N ILE A 12 43.02 -7.76 23.69
CA ILE A 12 42.25 -6.54 23.90
C ILE A 12 41.27 -6.30 22.75
N ASN A 13 41.71 -6.49 21.50
CA ASN A 13 40.86 -6.25 20.34
C ASN A 13 39.68 -7.25 20.31
N ILE A 14 39.91 -8.53 20.61
CA ILE A 14 38.85 -9.54 20.73
C ILE A 14 37.84 -9.16 21.82
N ILE A 15 38.31 -8.72 22.99
CA ILE A 15 37.42 -8.33 24.10
C ILE A 15 36.58 -7.11 23.72
N VAL A 16 37.18 -6.10 23.08
CA VAL A 16 36.47 -4.91 22.63
C VAL A 16 35.42 -5.26 21.58
N SER A 17 35.76 -6.08 20.57
CA SER A 17 34.79 -6.56 19.58
C SER A 17 33.65 -7.34 20.25
N ALA A 18 33.95 -8.29 21.12
CA ALA A 18 32.93 -9.07 21.83
C ALA A 18 31.99 -8.19 22.67
N ALA A 19 32.54 -7.21 23.40
CA ALA A 19 31.76 -6.27 24.20
C ALA A 19 30.85 -5.40 23.32
N THR A 20 31.37 -4.88 22.20
CA THR A 20 30.57 -4.08 21.25
C THR A 20 29.45 -4.90 20.61
N THR A 21 29.72 -6.13 20.18
CA THR A 21 28.70 -7.03 19.62
C THR A 21 27.63 -7.38 20.67
N LEU A 22 28.02 -7.62 21.92
CA LEU A 22 27.10 -7.97 22.99
C LEU A 22 26.23 -6.78 23.41
N MET A 23 26.77 -5.56 23.36
CA MET A 23 26.01 -4.33 23.59
C MET A 23 24.97 -4.08 22.49
N VAL A 24 25.34 -4.28 21.22
CA VAL A 24 24.41 -4.17 20.08
C VAL A 24 23.32 -5.24 20.16
N LEU A 25 23.66 -6.48 20.49
CA LEU A 25 22.68 -7.56 20.69
C LEU A 25 21.73 -7.24 21.85
N ASN A 26 22.22 -6.68 22.95
CA ASN A 26 21.38 -6.31 24.09
C ASN A 26 20.44 -5.14 23.78
N LEU A 27 20.91 -4.14 23.02
CA LEU A 27 20.09 -3.03 22.53
C LEU A 27 19.00 -3.49 21.57
N TRP A 28 19.31 -4.45 20.69
CA TRP A 28 18.36 -5.01 19.73
C TRP A 28 17.34 -5.94 20.41
N ASP A 29 17.77 -6.79 21.34
CA ASP A 29 16.89 -7.68 22.12
C ASP A 29 15.88 -6.90 22.97
N ARG A 30 16.31 -5.78 23.55
CA ARG A 30 15.45 -4.89 24.33
C ARG A 30 14.39 -4.18 23.48
N SER A 31 14.64 -4.04 22.17
CA SER A 31 13.66 -3.46 21.23
C SER A 31 12.60 -4.46 20.74
N GLN A 32 12.84 -5.78 20.89
CA GLN A 32 11.88 -6.81 20.46
C GLN A 32 10.99 -7.36 21.60
N HIS A 33 11.34 -7.13 22.87
CA HIS A 33 10.55 -7.60 24.02
C HIS A 33 9.43 -6.63 24.44
N ALA A 34 8.72 -6.02 23.49
CA ALA A 34 7.53 -5.22 23.76
C ALA A 34 6.21 -5.99 23.57
N GLU A 35 6.21 -7.32 23.62
CA GLU A 35 4.95 -8.10 23.56
C GLU A 35 5.05 -9.38 24.41
N THR A 36 5.15 -9.28 25.73
CA THR A 36 4.75 -10.37 26.64
C THR A 36 4.50 -9.79 28.02
N SER A 37 3.27 -9.43 28.32
CA SER A 37 2.81 -9.37 29.71
C SER A 37 1.29 -9.54 29.79
N ALA A 38 0.89 -10.40 30.73
CA ALA A 38 -0.46 -10.68 31.22
C ALA A 38 -1.30 -11.73 30.46
N LEU A 39 -0.91 -13.01 30.61
CA LEU A 39 -1.87 -14.09 30.83
C LEU A 39 -1.39 -14.92 32.03
N GLU A 40 -1.87 -14.59 33.23
CA GLU A 40 -1.73 -15.46 34.40
C GLU A 40 -2.65 -16.69 34.24
N PRO A 41 -2.16 -17.93 34.38
CA PRO A 41 -3.01 -19.11 34.37
C PRO A 41 -3.56 -19.38 35.79
N VAL A 42 -4.84 -19.07 36.04
CA VAL A 42 -5.55 -19.59 37.22
C VAL A 42 -6.13 -20.95 36.87
N SER A 43 -5.61 -22.01 37.48
CA SER A 43 -6.08 -23.39 37.32
C SER A 43 -6.74 -23.87 38.60
N LEU A 44 -8.06 -24.18 38.59
CA LEU A 44 -8.69 -25.17 39.49
C LEU A 44 -10.01 -25.76 38.90
N LEU A 45 -9.90 -27.01 38.43
CA LEU A 45 -10.83 -28.19 38.37
C LEU A 45 -12.38 -28.09 38.14
N PRO A 46 -12.99 -29.10 37.47
CA PRO A 46 -14.40 -29.13 37.04
C PRO A 46 -15.37 -29.84 38.03
N THR A 47 -16.63 -29.37 38.13
CA THR A 47 -17.86 -30.06 38.63
C THR A 47 -18.97 -28.98 38.67
N ALA A 48 -20.23 -29.12 38.28
CA ALA A 48 -21.02 -30.00 37.43
C ALA A 48 -22.41 -29.32 37.30
N ILE A 49 -23.05 -29.45 36.14
CA ILE A 49 -24.50 -29.40 35.87
C ILE A 49 -25.32 -28.16 36.30
N ALA A 50 -25.84 -27.43 35.30
CA ALA A 50 -27.29 -27.14 35.20
C ALA A 50 -27.60 -26.31 33.94
N SER A 51 -28.51 -26.82 33.12
CA SER A 51 -29.21 -26.07 32.07
C SER A 51 -29.84 -24.79 32.63
N ALA A 52 -29.48 -23.65 32.06
CA ALA A 52 -30.36 -22.50 31.97
C ALA A 52 -30.20 -21.90 30.57
N LEU A 53 -31.32 -21.85 29.85
CA LEU A 53 -31.46 -21.18 28.55
C LEU A 53 -31.02 -19.71 28.65
N PRO A 54 -30.48 -19.13 27.57
CA PRO A 54 -29.86 -17.81 27.60
C PRO A 54 -30.92 -16.70 27.77
N PRO A 55 -30.71 -15.67 28.61
CA PRO A 55 -31.15 -14.35 28.24
C PRO A 55 -30.24 -13.84 27.12
N THR A 56 -30.85 -13.71 25.96
CA THR A 56 -30.35 -12.97 24.79
C THR A 56 -29.98 -11.54 25.18
N ASP A 57 -28.73 -11.31 25.58
CA ASP A 57 -28.07 -10.05 25.31
C ASP A 57 -27.44 -10.21 23.93
N THR A 58 -28.22 -9.90 22.90
CA THR A 58 -27.71 -9.70 21.55
C THR A 58 -26.56 -8.69 21.66
N PRO A 59 -25.29 -9.05 21.43
CA PRO A 59 -24.28 -8.03 21.23
C PRO A 59 -24.76 -7.23 20.03
N THR A 60 -25.11 -5.96 20.26
CA THR A 60 -25.28 -5.00 19.17
C THR A 60 -24.05 -5.16 18.29
N PRO A 61 -24.19 -5.48 16.99
CA PRO A 61 -23.04 -5.68 16.13
C PRO A 61 -22.25 -4.39 16.14
N GLN A 62 -21.08 -4.41 16.78
CA GLN A 62 -20.15 -3.31 16.72
C GLN A 62 -19.73 -3.21 15.25
N PRO A 63 -20.01 -2.09 14.56
CA PRO A 63 -19.65 -1.94 13.17
C PRO A 63 -18.14 -2.18 13.05
N THR A 64 -17.77 -3.20 12.28
CA THR A 64 -16.39 -3.49 11.99
C THR A 64 -15.92 -2.43 11.02
N LEU A 65 -15.32 -1.35 11.54
CA LEU A 65 -14.73 -0.30 10.73
C LEU A 65 -13.63 -0.92 9.87
N ALA A 66 -13.83 -0.91 8.55
CA ALA A 66 -12.83 -1.39 7.61
C ALA A 66 -11.82 -0.26 7.38
N LEU A 67 -10.52 -0.56 7.39
CA LEU A 67 -9.50 0.44 7.05
C LEU A 67 -9.30 0.45 5.54
N ARG A 68 -9.36 1.65 4.94
CA ARG A 68 -9.14 1.90 3.52
C ARG A 68 -7.92 2.81 3.34
N PRO A 69 -6.96 2.50 2.44
CA PRO A 69 -5.92 3.45 2.07
C PRO A 69 -6.50 4.60 1.23
N TYR A 70 -6.12 5.83 1.55
CA TYR A 70 -6.58 7.07 0.91
C TYR A 70 -5.39 7.99 0.63
N GLU A 71 -5.25 8.47 -0.61
CA GLU A 71 -4.18 9.41 -0.98
C GLU A 71 -4.63 10.84 -0.70
N VAL A 72 -3.82 11.58 0.06
CA VAL A 72 -4.06 12.98 0.39
C VAL A 72 -3.83 13.86 -0.84
N SER A 73 -4.84 14.60 -1.30
CA SER A 73 -4.66 15.53 -2.42
C SER A 73 -3.86 16.77 -2.02
N PRO A 74 -3.23 17.49 -2.98
CA PRO A 74 -2.49 18.71 -2.68
C PRO A 74 -3.34 19.78 -1.98
N GLY A 75 -3.01 20.06 -0.73
CA GLY A 75 -3.69 21.07 0.09
C GLY A 75 -4.87 20.56 0.92
N GLU A 76 -5.19 19.26 0.88
CA GLU A 76 -6.16 18.66 1.80
C GLU A 76 -5.62 18.58 3.22
N THR A 77 -6.49 18.84 4.18
CA THR A 77 -6.18 18.76 5.61
C THR A 77 -6.76 17.50 6.25
N LEU A 78 -6.14 17.03 7.34
CA LEU A 78 -6.63 15.89 8.12
C LEU A 78 -8.09 16.09 8.59
N GLY A 79 -8.49 17.32 8.87
CA GLY A 79 -9.86 17.67 9.25
C GLY A 79 -10.87 17.50 8.11
N GLU A 80 -10.52 17.89 6.89
CA GLU A 80 -11.38 17.70 5.71
C GLU A 80 -11.53 16.22 5.36
N ILE A 81 -10.44 15.45 5.48
CA ILE A 81 -10.44 14.01 5.25
C ILE A 81 -11.24 13.30 6.35
N ALA A 82 -11.08 13.69 7.61
CA ALA A 82 -11.85 13.14 8.72
C ALA A 82 -13.37 13.34 8.51
N LEU A 83 -13.76 14.55 8.09
CA LEU A 83 -15.15 14.85 7.76
C LEU A 83 -15.66 14.06 6.54
N LEU A 84 -14.82 13.86 5.53
CA LEU A 84 -15.17 13.12 4.32
C LEU A 84 -15.52 11.65 4.61
N PHE A 85 -14.79 11.03 5.55
CA PHE A 85 -14.95 9.62 5.91
C PHE A 85 -15.74 9.39 7.22
N ASP A 86 -16.40 10.44 7.74
CA ASP A 86 -17.15 10.40 9.00
C ASP A 86 -16.33 9.82 10.16
N THR A 87 -15.07 10.25 10.26
CA THR A 87 -14.11 9.84 11.28
C THR A 87 -13.55 11.04 12.04
N ASN A 88 -12.67 10.79 13.00
CA ASN A 88 -12.03 11.82 13.80
C ASN A 88 -10.55 11.97 13.44
N VAL A 89 -10.04 13.19 13.46
CA VAL A 89 -8.62 13.52 13.25
C VAL A 89 -7.74 12.72 14.22
N ASP A 90 -8.12 12.65 15.51
CA ASP A 90 -7.34 11.90 16.52
C ASP A 90 -7.26 10.40 16.18
N GLN A 91 -8.35 9.84 15.66
CA GLN A 91 -8.43 8.45 15.23
C GLN A 91 -7.58 8.20 13.98
N LEU A 92 -7.57 9.13 13.03
CA LEU A 92 -6.72 9.07 11.84
C LEU A 92 -5.23 9.17 12.19
N LEU A 93 -4.87 10.04 13.13
CA LEU A 93 -3.49 10.17 13.63
C LEU A 93 -3.03 8.85 14.27
N GLU A 94 -3.88 8.24 15.11
CA GLU A 94 -3.56 6.98 15.80
C GLU A 94 -3.40 5.80 14.82
N ILE A 95 -4.30 5.65 13.85
CA ILE A 95 -4.26 4.59 12.83
C ILE A 95 -2.99 4.70 11.97
N ASN A 96 -2.62 5.94 11.62
CA ASN A 96 -1.49 6.21 10.73
C ASN A 96 -0.17 6.46 11.47
N LYS A 97 -0.19 6.42 12.81
CA LYS A 97 0.95 6.73 13.68
C LYS A 97 1.57 8.10 13.37
N LEU A 98 0.74 9.07 13.00
CA LEU A 98 1.14 10.45 12.80
C LEU A 98 1.08 11.18 14.14
N ASN A 99 2.10 11.97 14.46
CA ASN A 99 2.15 12.69 15.73
C ASN A 99 1.56 14.10 15.62
N ASP A 100 1.68 14.71 14.43
CA ASP A 100 1.17 16.05 14.15
C ASP A 100 0.28 16.05 12.90
N PRO A 101 -0.87 16.77 12.94
CA PRO A 101 -1.76 16.87 11.79
C PRO A 101 -1.17 17.67 10.62
N ASP A 102 -0.12 18.46 10.88
CA ASP A 102 0.61 19.24 9.87
C ASP A 102 1.73 18.42 9.18
N GLU A 103 2.01 17.20 9.64
CA GLU A 103 2.93 16.27 8.96
C GLU A 103 2.30 15.64 7.71
N LEU A 104 1.02 15.93 7.45
CA LEU A 104 0.31 15.48 6.27
C LEU A 104 0.92 16.09 5.00
N SER A 105 1.59 15.26 4.21
CA SER A 105 2.13 15.66 2.92
C SER A 105 1.17 15.27 1.80
N SER A 106 1.02 16.14 0.81
CA SER A 106 0.29 15.82 -0.42
C SER A 106 0.90 14.58 -1.10
N GLY A 107 0.05 13.63 -1.52
CA GLY A 107 0.45 12.34 -2.07
C GLY A 107 0.77 11.27 -1.01
N MET A 108 0.58 11.57 0.27
CA MET A 108 0.73 10.58 1.33
C MET A 108 -0.46 9.64 1.37
N ILE A 109 -0.20 8.34 1.53
CA ILE A 109 -1.24 7.33 1.74
C ILE A 109 -1.61 7.29 3.22
N LEU A 110 -2.84 7.67 3.53
CA LEU A 110 -3.47 7.67 4.83
C LEU A 110 -4.49 6.53 4.93
N LEU A 111 -4.36 5.66 5.92
CA LEU A 111 -5.33 4.64 6.29
C LEU A 111 -6.52 5.30 7.00
N VAL A 112 -7.68 5.36 6.35
CA VAL A 112 -8.91 5.93 6.88
C VAL A 112 -9.90 4.81 7.28
N PRO A 113 -10.55 4.88 8.45
CA PRO A 113 -11.63 3.97 8.79
C PRO A 113 -12.88 4.34 8.00
N VAL A 114 -13.47 3.38 7.29
CA VAL A 114 -14.75 3.54 6.60
C VAL A 114 -15.81 2.67 7.27
N SER A 115 -16.93 3.29 7.60
CA SER A 115 -18.13 2.59 8.03
C SER A 115 -18.71 1.85 6.82
N SER A 116 -18.84 0.53 6.91
CA SER A 116 -19.42 -0.33 5.86
C SER A 116 -20.91 -0.11 5.59
N ASP A 117 -21.48 0.99 6.08
CA ASP A 117 -22.90 1.33 6.04
C ASP A 117 -23.16 2.61 5.23
N SER A 118 -22.16 3.12 4.50
CA SER A 118 -22.40 4.17 3.51
C SER A 118 -22.83 3.51 2.20
N PRO A 119 -24.11 3.62 1.81
CA PRO A 119 -24.54 3.17 0.51
C PRO A 119 -23.81 4.01 -0.53
N ASP A 120 -23.29 3.29 -1.51
CA ASP A 120 -23.14 3.73 -2.88
C ASP A 120 -24.12 4.86 -3.24
N GLU A 121 -23.61 6.09 -3.28
CA GLU A 121 -24.25 7.23 -3.93
C GLU A 121 -23.26 7.78 -4.97
N THR A 122 -23.14 7.03 -6.07
CA THR A 122 -23.63 7.50 -7.38
C THR A 122 -23.04 8.84 -7.85
N GLY A 123 -22.14 8.85 -8.84
CA GLY A 123 -22.55 8.50 -10.18
C GLY A 123 -23.70 9.40 -10.70
N THR A 124 -23.66 10.72 -10.48
CA THR A 124 -24.60 11.65 -11.14
C THR A 124 -23.86 12.65 -12.02
N GLY A 125 -23.73 12.29 -13.30
CA GLY A 125 -23.95 13.25 -14.39
C GLY A 125 -25.05 12.65 -15.28
N PRO A 126 -25.96 13.43 -15.90
CA PRO A 126 -25.81 14.83 -16.28
C PRO A 126 -27.00 15.74 -15.92
N GLY A 127 -26.75 17.04 -15.93
CA GLY A 127 -27.80 18.06 -15.91
C GLY A 127 -28.77 17.89 -17.09
N VAL A 128 -30.05 17.85 -16.75
CA VAL A 128 -31.14 18.10 -17.70
C VAL A 128 -31.22 19.61 -17.92
N ALA A 129 -30.68 20.08 -19.04
CA ALA A 129 -31.24 21.17 -19.83
C ALA A 129 -30.54 21.28 -21.18
N ALA A 130 -31.06 20.58 -22.19
CA ALA A 130 -30.99 21.06 -23.56
C ALA A 130 -32.22 20.57 -24.33
N PRO A 131 -33.15 21.46 -24.72
CA PRO A 131 -34.17 21.11 -25.70
C PRO A 131 -33.49 20.87 -27.06
N SER A 132 -33.97 19.84 -27.74
CA SER A 132 -33.64 19.49 -29.11
C SER A 132 -33.64 20.71 -30.04
N GLU A 133 -32.53 21.00 -30.71
CA GLU A 133 -32.58 21.68 -32.00
C GLU A 133 -31.36 21.37 -32.88
N SER A 134 -31.68 21.24 -34.16
CA SER A 134 -30.93 20.69 -35.29
C SER A 134 -29.77 21.58 -35.76
N GLY A 135 -28.67 21.00 -36.29
CA GLY A 135 -27.79 21.72 -37.21
C GLY A 135 -26.31 21.30 -37.29
N ASN A 136 -26.00 20.38 -38.21
CA ASN A 136 -24.81 20.27 -39.08
C ASN A 136 -23.34 20.22 -38.54
N LEU A 137 -22.60 19.22 -39.07
CA LEU A 137 -21.16 18.87 -39.14
C LEU A 137 -20.11 20.02 -39.14
N PRO A 138 -18.77 19.79 -38.89
CA PRO A 138 -18.02 18.51 -38.94
C PRO A 138 -16.99 18.20 -37.81
N THR A 139 -16.68 16.91 -37.68
CA THR A 139 -15.38 16.26 -37.42
C THR A 139 -14.36 16.91 -36.48
N SER A 140 -14.28 16.35 -35.28
CA SER A 140 -13.01 15.84 -34.73
C SER A 140 -13.34 14.49 -34.10
N THR A 141 -12.98 13.40 -34.78
CA THR A 141 -13.02 12.06 -34.21
C THR A 141 -11.75 11.92 -33.37
N PRO A 142 -11.77 12.02 -32.02
CA PRO A 142 -10.71 11.42 -31.25
C PRO A 142 -10.79 9.91 -31.51
N LEU A 143 -9.66 9.36 -31.91
CA LEU A 143 -9.41 7.93 -32.03
C LEU A 143 -10.00 7.22 -30.79
N PRO A 144 -10.86 6.19 -30.94
CA PRO A 144 -11.47 5.52 -29.79
C PRO A 144 -10.37 5.01 -28.86
N ALA A 145 -10.35 5.51 -27.63
CA ALA A 145 -9.61 4.88 -26.55
C ALA A 145 -10.19 3.47 -26.34
N PRO A 146 -9.38 2.42 -26.16
CA PRO A 146 -9.90 1.09 -25.91
C PRO A 146 -10.67 1.09 -24.59
N GLU A 147 -11.97 0.83 -24.68
CA GLU A 147 -12.97 0.72 -23.59
C GLU A 147 -12.68 -0.42 -22.58
N THR A 148 -11.46 -0.98 -22.58
CA THR A 148 -11.05 -2.15 -21.78
C THR A 148 -9.91 -1.84 -20.81
N SER A 149 -9.61 -0.56 -20.56
CA SER A 149 -8.58 -0.18 -19.59
C SER A 149 -9.08 -0.53 -18.18
N GLN A 150 -8.48 -1.53 -17.53
CA GLN A 150 -8.88 -2.00 -16.20
C GLN A 150 -7.96 -1.48 -15.09
N ILE A 151 -6.79 -0.95 -15.44
CA ILE A 151 -5.83 -0.33 -14.52
C ILE A 151 -5.33 1.01 -15.07
N LYS A 152 -4.77 1.83 -14.18
CA LYS A 152 -3.97 3.00 -14.53
C LYS A 152 -2.64 2.94 -13.80
N ILE A 153 -1.59 3.44 -14.44
CA ILE A 153 -0.36 3.78 -13.76
C ILE A 153 -0.55 5.16 -13.16
N VAL A 154 -0.49 5.25 -11.83
CA VAL A 154 -0.66 6.52 -11.11
C VAL A 154 0.60 7.35 -11.27
N THR A 155 1.74 6.76 -10.91
CA THR A 155 3.02 7.46 -10.95
C THR A 155 4.20 6.47 -10.89
N ILE A 156 5.37 6.97 -11.25
CA ILE A 156 6.66 6.31 -11.01
C ILE A 156 7.50 7.24 -10.14
N ILE A 157 7.86 6.77 -8.96
CA ILE A 157 8.62 7.51 -7.95
C ILE A 157 10.03 6.94 -7.91
N GLY A 158 11.04 7.80 -7.65
CA GLY A 158 12.43 7.35 -7.49
C GLY A 158 13.10 6.92 -8.80
N VAL A 159 12.71 7.53 -9.92
CA VAL A 159 13.33 7.32 -11.24
C VAL A 159 14.85 7.51 -11.15
N ASP A 160 15.62 6.63 -11.80
CA ASP A 160 17.08 6.58 -11.73
C ASP A 160 17.68 6.27 -10.33
N ASP A 161 16.85 6.02 -9.30
CA ASP A 161 17.28 5.65 -7.94
C ASP A 161 16.66 4.33 -7.46
N LEU A 162 17.43 3.24 -7.56
CA LEU A 162 17.02 1.90 -7.11
C LEU A 162 16.54 1.84 -5.64
N GLY A 163 17.00 2.76 -4.78
CA GLY A 163 16.62 2.78 -3.36
C GLY A 163 15.15 3.15 -3.16
N THR A 164 14.63 4.03 -4.00
CA THR A 164 13.29 4.61 -3.91
C THR A 164 12.40 4.29 -5.12
N GLU A 165 12.96 3.66 -6.16
CA GLU A 165 12.27 3.37 -7.41
C GLU A 165 11.09 2.39 -7.22
N HIS A 166 9.87 2.90 -7.43
CA HIS A 166 8.66 2.09 -7.50
C HIS A 166 7.61 2.69 -8.43
N LEU A 167 6.88 1.80 -9.09
CA LEU A 167 5.76 2.09 -9.96
C LEU A 167 4.47 1.82 -9.19
N GLN A 168 3.59 2.81 -9.06
CA GLN A 168 2.28 2.61 -8.45
C GLN A 168 1.22 2.36 -9.52
N ILE A 169 0.52 1.23 -9.38
CA ILE A 169 -0.53 0.79 -10.28
C ILE A 169 -1.83 0.78 -9.49
N GLN A 170 -2.89 1.37 -10.03
CA GLN A 170 -4.21 1.37 -9.42
C GLN A 170 -5.22 0.72 -10.35
N SER A 171 -6.05 -0.17 -9.83
CA SER A 171 -7.22 -0.68 -10.55
C SER A 171 -8.22 0.46 -10.78
N ILE A 172 -8.80 0.52 -11.97
CA ILE A 172 -9.96 1.36 -12.26
C ILE A 172 -11.23 0.52 -12.43
N SER A 173 -11.11 -0.80 -12.29
CA SER A 173 -12.25 -1.71 -12.30
C SER A 173 -12.93 -1.74 -10.92
N PRO A 174 -14.27 -1.72 -10.88
CA PRO A 174 -15.04 -1.96 -9.66
C PRO A 174 -15.05 -3.45 -9.25
N GLU A 175 -14.55 -4.35 -10.10
CA GLU A 175 -14.45 -5.77 -9.80
C GLU A 175 -13.03 -6.18 -9.41
N ALA A 176 -12.92 -7.34 -8.75
CA ALA A 176 -11.63 -7.93 -8.42
C ALA A 176 -10.88 -8.35 -9.70
N LEU A 177 -9.82 -7.64 -10.03
CA LEU A 177 -9.01 -7.85 -11.24
C LEU A 177 -7.79 -8.71 -10.94
N SER A 178 -7.66 -9.83 -11.63
CA SER A 178 -6.44 -10.65 -11.59
C SER A 178 -5.41 -10.11 -12.59
N LEU A 179 -4.22 -9.78 -12.11
CA LEU A 179 -3.07 -9.43 -12.97
C LEU A 179 -2.25 -10.67 -13.39
N GLU A 180 -2.77 -11.88 -13.15
CA GLU A 180 -2.09 -13.13 -13.52
C GLU A 180 -1.76 -13.14 -15.02
N GLY A 181 -0.47 -13.23 -15.36
CA GLY A 181 0.00 -13.30 -16.75
C GLY A 181 0.14 -11.95 -17.46
N TRP A 182 -0.17 -10.85 -16.78
CA TRP A 182 0.04 -9.50 -17.29
C TRP A 182 1.52 -9.17 -17.38
N GLN A 183 1.88 -8.20 -18.22
CA GLN A 183 3.27 -7.81 -18.42
C GLN A 183 3.44 -6.30 -18.42
N LEU A 184 4.35 -5.79 -17.61
CA LEU A 184 4.86 -4.43 -17.76
C LEU A 184 6.08 -4.47 -18.67
N LYS A 185 6.11 -3.64 -19.71
CA LYS A 185 7.29 -3.44 -20.56
C LYS A 185 7.73 -1.98 -20.52
N THR A 186 9.04 -1.77 -20.42
CA THR A 186 9.64 -0.43 -20.55
C THR A 186 10.22 -0.21 -21.94
N SER A 187 10.47 1.05 -22.30
CA SER A 187 11.13 1.42 -23.55
C SER A 187 12.52 0.80 -23.73
N ASP A 188 13.20 0.46 -22.63
CA ASP A 188 14.49 -0.22 -22.63
C ASP A 188 14.41 -1.72 -22.98
N GLY A 189 13.19 -2.23 -23.23
CA GLY A 189 12.93 -3.62 -23.58
C GLY A 189 12.89 -4.57 -22.39
N LEU A 190 12.95 -4.05 -21.16
CA LEU A 190 12.77 -4.85 -19.95
C LEU A 190 11.29 -5.15 -19.74
N ALA A 191 10.98 -6.39 -19.40
CA ALA A 191 9.63 -6.84 -19.13
C ALA A 191 9.53 -7.48 -17.73
N TYR A 192 8.50 -7.09 -16.98
CA TYR A 192 8.09 -7.72 -15.73
C TYR A 192 6.81 -8.51 -15.98
N ASN A 193 6.73 -9.74 -15.48
CA ASN A 193 5.52 -10.53 -15.52
C ASN A 193 4.85 -10.48 -14.14
N PHE A 194 3.59 -10.07 -14.12
CA PHE A 194 2.84 -9.99 -12.89
C PHE A 194 2.49 -11.39 -12.37
N PRO A 195 2.76 -11.67 -11.09
CA PRO A 195 2.34 -12.91 -10.48
C PRO A 195 0.82 -12.97 -10.38
N LYS A 196 0.30 -14.10 -9.91
CA LYS A 196 -1.12 -14.21 -9.56
C LYS A 196 -1.45 -13.33 -8.36
N ILE A 197 -1.81 -12.09 -8.64
CA ILE A 197 -2.26 -11.10 -7.67
C ILE A 197 -3.62 -10.58 -8.10
N THR A 198 -4.50 -10.39 -7.12
CA THR A 198 -5.84 -9.85 -7.34
C THR A 198 -5.89 -8.45 -6.75
N LEU A 199 -6.11 -7.47 -7.60
CA LEU A 199 -6.42 -6.11 -7.17
C LEU A 199 -7.93 -6.04 -6.93
N PHE A 200 -8.29 -5.73 -5.69
CA PHE A 200 -9.69 -5.48 -5.34
C PHE A 200 -10.12 -4.10 -5.84
N GLU A 201 -11.41 -3.78 -5.75
CA GLU A 201 -12.02 -2.53 -6.21
C GLU A 201 -11.15 -1.30 -5.89
N TYR A 202 -10.72 -0.59 -6.94
CA TYR A 202 -9.81 0.57 -6.88
C TYR A 202 -8.49 0.36 -6.11
N GLY A 203 -8.12 -0.89 -5.86
CA GLY A 203 -6.92 -1.28 -5.13
C GLY A 203 -5.66 -0.85 -5.87
N ALA A 204 -4.65 -0.46 -5.10
CA ALA A 204 -3.34 -0.10 -5.62
C ALA A 204 -2.29 -1.13 -5.23
N VAL A 205 -1.28 -1.28 -6.09
CA VAL A 205 -0.10 -2.10 -5.86
C VAL A 205 1.15 -1.33 -6.26
N ASP A 206 2.16 -1.37 -5.42
CA ASP A 206 3.47 -0.79 -5.70
C ASP A 206 4.39 -1.86 -6.26
N LEU A 207 4.95 -1.63 -7.44
CA LEU A 207 6.00 -2.46 -8.03
C LEU A 207 7.36 -1.80 -7.83
N TYR A 208 8.11 -2.30 -6.87
CA TYR A 208 9.50 -1.96 -6.63
C TYR A 208 10.40 -2.66 -7.64
N THR A 209 11.37 -1.96 -8.20
CA THR A 209 12.31 -2.57 -9.16
C THR A 209 13.37 -3.41 -8.47
N ARG A 210 13.74 -3.05 -7.23
CA ARG A 210 14.70 -3.79 -6.40
C ARG A 210 14.24 -5.20 -6.03
N ALA A 211 15.16 -5.98 -5.48
CA ALA A 211 14.84 -7.27 -4.87
C ALA A 211 14.11 -7.11 -3.53
N GLY A 212 13.16 -8.01 -3.30
CA GLY A 212 12.35 -8.07 -2.09
C GLY A 212 11.40 -9.25 -2.13
N ILE A 213 10.46 -9.27 -1.20
CA ILE A 213 9.49 -10.35 -1.04
C ILE A 213 8.12 -9.83 -1.50
N ASN A 214 7.54 -10.47 -2.51
CA ASN A 214 6.22 -10.09 -3.00
C ASN A 214 5.14 -10.25 -1.93
N SER A 215 4.26 -9.26 -1.85
CA SER A 215 3.06 -9.25 -1.02
C SER A 215 1.85 -8.84 -1.87
N VAL A 216 0.68 -8.72 -1.24
CA VAL A 216 -0.57 -8.28 -1.86
C VAL A 216 -0.61 -6.78 -2.21
N VAL A 217 0.30 -5.98 -1.69
CA VAL A 217 0.38 -4.52 -1.92
C VAL A 217 1.73 -4.08 -2.49
N ALA A 218 2.75 -4.92 -2.38
CA ALA A 218 4.10 -4.62 -2.85
C ALA A 218 4.67 -5.79 -3.66
N LEU A 219 4.98 -5.53 -4.92
CA LEU A 219 5.66 -6.44 -5.82
C LEU A 219 7.11 -6.01 -6.00
N TYR A 220 7.98 -6.98 -6.25
CA TYR A 220 9.41 -6.77 -6.41
C TYR A 220 9.90 -7.43 -7.70
N TRP A 221 10.61 -6.66 -8.52
CA TRP A 221 11.16 -7.14 -9.79
C TRP A 221 12.50 -7.85 -9.60
N GLY A 222 13.25 -7.59 -8.52
CA GLY A 222 14.52 -8.30 -8.30
C GLY A 222 15.68 -7.78 -9.12
N ARG A 223 15.62 -6.53 -9.58
CA ARG A 223 16.68 -5.89 -10.36
C ARG A 223 17.76 -5.31 -9.45
N SER A 224 18.99 -5.30 -9.95
CA SER A 224 20.17 -4.71 -9.31
C SER A 224 20.44 -3.27 -9.79
N ASN A 225 19.66 -2.78 -10.74
CA ASN A 225 19.82 -1.48 -11.39
C ASN A 225 18.43 -0.88 -11.59
N PRO A 226 18.32 0.46 -11.57
CA PRO A 226 17.06 1.12 -11.84
C PRO A 226 16.56 0.77 -13.24
N VAL A 227 15.24 0.67 -13.39
CA VAL A 227 14.60 0.25 -14.65
C VAL A 227 13.89 1.41 -15.34
N PHE A 228 13.43 2.38 -14.57
CA PHE A 228 12.75 3.56 -15.04
C PHE A 228 13.75 4.72 -15.10
N GLN A 229 13.88 5.29 -16.29
CA GLN A 229 14.74 6.46 -16.55
C GLN A 229 13.86 7.65 -16.92
N SER A 230 14.30 8.86 -16.57
CA SER A 230 13.58 10.07 -16.98
C SER A 230 13.49 10.16 -18.51
N GLY A 231 12.31 10.51 -19.02
CA GLY A 231 12.02 10.52 -20.46
C GLY A 231 11.69 9.17 -21.08
N SER A 232 11.62 8.08 -20.30
CA SER A 232 11.21 6.75 -20.77
C SER A 232 9.70 6.50 -20.65
N GLN A 233 9.20 5.44 -21.29
CA GLN A 233 7.80 5.03 -21.19
C GLN A 233 7.65 3.63 -20.59
N ALA A 234 6.60 3.47 -19.80
CA ALA A 234 6.19 2.22 -19.19
C ALA A 234 4.80 1.84 -19.72
N VAL A 235 4.65 0.61 -20.23
CA VAL A 235 3.41 0.11 -20.82
C VAL A 235 3.03 -1.20 -20.17
N ILE A 236 1.80 -1.32 -19.65
CA ILE A 236 1.27 -2.57 -19.13
C ILE A 236 0.36 -3.22 -20.17
N TYR A 237 0.57 -4.51 -20.36
CA TYR A 237 -0.20 -5.40 -21.21
C TYR A 237 -0.96 -6.41 -20.34
N ASP A 238 -2.19 -6.73 -20.71
CA ASP A 238 -2.93 -7.85 -20.13
C ASP A 238 -2.39 -9.21 -20.62
N ALA A 239 -3.00 -10.30 -20.13
CA ALA A 239 -2.67 -11.66 -20.53
C ALA A 239 -2.94 -11.96 -22.03
N ASP A 240 -3.86 -11.21 -22.64
CA ASP A 240 -4.20 -11.31 -24.06
C ASP A 240 -3.27 -10.46 -24.95
N GLY A 241 -2.42 -9.64 -24.34
CA GLY A 241 -1.45 -8.77 -25.01
C GLY A 241 -2.02 -7.40 -25.41
N ASN A 242 -3.19 -7.00 -24.91
CA ASN A 242 -3.73 -5.66 -25.13
C ASN A 242 -3.11 -4.66 -24.16
N VAL A 243 -2.95 -3.42 -24.60
CA VAL A 243 -2.43 -2.33 -23.76
C VAL A 243 -3.50 -1.88 -22.78
N GLN A 244 -3.15 -1.90 -21.50
CA GLN A 244 -4.04 -1.57 -20.39
C GLN A 244 -3.70 -0.22 -19.76
N ALA A 245 -2.41 0.11 -19.65
CA ALA A 245 -1.95 1.40 -19.16
C ALA A 245 -0.64 1.82 -19.83
N VAL A 246 -0.48 3.13 -20.05
CA VAL A 246 0.74 3.74 -20.57
C VAL A 246 1.09 4.92 -19.68
N TYR A 247 2.36 5.02 -19.30
CA TYR A 247 2.88 6.13 -18.51
C TYR A 247 4.17 6.65 -19.12
N SER A 248 4.26 7.97 -19.27
CA SER A 248 5.48 8.66 -19.71
C SER A 248 6.17 9.27 -18.50
N ILE A 249 7.40 8.86 -18.27
CA ILE A 249 8.21 9.35 -17.16
C ILE A 249 8.73 10.75 -17.54
N PRO A 250 8.39 11.79 -16.76
CA PRO A 250 8.82 13.15 -17.06
C PRO A 250 10.33 13.38 -16.88
#